data_AF-A0A432UDT6-F1
#
_entry.id   AF-A0A432UDT6-F1
#
_cell.length_a   1.000
_cell.length_b   1.000
_cell.length_c   1.000
_cell.angle_alpha   90.00
_cell.angle_beta   90.00
_cell.angle_gamma   90.00
#
_symmetry.space_group_name_H-M   'P 1'
#
loop_
_entity.id
_entity.type
_entity.pdbx_description
1 polymer ?
#
loop_
_entity_poly.entity_id
_entity_poly.type
_entity_poly.pdbx_seq_one_letter_code
_entity_poly.pdbx_strand_id
1 'polypeptide(L)'
;QGDHFQANRRAFLTNPEVEKRALKDLIREALSAGFYQIDIDASTLVDLSRESLEEQQRPNYELTAELAAYVRSLEPEGVTVNLGGEIGEIGGHNSTPEELRAFMEGFERSFSSGPGLSKISVQTGSSHGGVVLPDGSVARVQIDFDTLKTLSEIARREYGLAGAVQHGASTLPEEYFHVFPEVGCAEIHLATGFQNLIFDHPALPGEFRERIYAYLKEHFRKEWQEGWTESQFLYKTRKKAFGIFKRDWWDLPEGVKARILATLEETFEKIFRALRVTGTLERVRSLCG
;
A
#
# COMPACT_ATOMS: atom_id res chain seq x y z
N GLN A 1 7.52 -2.02 8.40
CA GLN A 1 6.35 -1.19 8.03
C GLN A 1 5.09 -2.04 8.11
N GLY A 2 4.03 -1.53 8.73
CA GLY A 2 2.69 -2.02 8.51
C GLY A 2 1.97 -1.03 7.60
N ASP A 3 1.40 -1.56 6.52
CA ASP A 3 0.66 -0.82 5.51
C ASP A 3 -0.85 -0.96 5.75
N HIS A 4 -1.63 0.06 5.37
CA HIS A 4 -3.09 0.11 5.49
C HIS A 4 -3.62 -0.36 6.85
N PHE A 5 -3.35 0.39 7.92
CA PHE A 5 -4.15 0.32 9.14
C PHE A 5 -5.52 0.95 8.88
N GLN A 6 -6.31 0.23 8.08
CA GLN A 6 -7.45 0.76 7.37
C GLN A 6 -8.73 0.67 8.21
N ALA A 7 -9.43 1.79 8.35
CA ALA A 7 -10.75 1.79 8.93
C ALA A 7 -11.76 1.12 7.98
N ASN A 8 -12.53 0.16 8.48
CA ASN A 8 -13.63 -0.40 7.72
C ASN A 8 -14.87 0.49 7.85
N ARG A 9 -15.27 1.17 6.76
CA ARG A 9 -16.42 2.09 6.77
C ARG A 9 -17.70 1.48 7.36
N ARG A 10 -18.04 0.24 6.99
CA ARG A 10 -19.26 -0.41 7.48
C ARG A 10 -19.19 -0.70 8.98
N ALA A 11 -18.07 -1.21 9.46
CA ALA A 11 -17.85 -1.47 10.88
C ALA A 11 -17.86 -0.16 11.67
N PHE A 12 -17.16 0.85 11.17
CA PHE A 12 -17.09 2.18 11.78
C PHE A 12 -18.47 2.82 11.90
N LEU A 13 -19.28 2.84 10.84
CA LEU A 13 -20.64 3.38 10.88
C LEU A 13 -21.59 2.58 11.80
N THR A 14 -21.31 1.30 12.02
CA THR A 14 -22.10 0.46 12.93
C THR A 14 -21.73 0.71 14.38
N ASN A 15 -20.43 0.75 14.70
CA ASN A 15 -19.92 1.01 16.04
C ASN A 15 -18.47 1.56 15.96
N PRO A 16 -18.31 2.89 15.98
CA PRO A 16 -16.99 3.53 15.84
C PRO A 16 -16.00 3.08 16.92
N GLU A 17 -16.45 2.91 18.16
CA GLU A 17 -15.56 2.59 19.29
C GLU A 17 -14.97 1.18 19.19
N VAL A 18 -15.72 0.23 18.63
CA VAL A 18 -15.21 -1.13 18.40
C VAL A 18 -14.17 -1.12 17.28
N GLU A 19 -14.43 -0.41 16.18
CA GLU A 19 -13.48 -0.30 15.07
C GLU A 19 -12.19 0.42 15.49
N LYS A 20 -12.32 1.55 16.19
CA LYS A 20 -11.17 2.28 16.77
C LYS A 20 -10.34 1.39 17.69
N ARG A 21 -10.99 0.58 18.55
CA ARG A 21 -10.30 -0.34 19.43
C ARG A 21 -9.53 -1.41 18.65
N ALA A 22 -10.14 -1.99 17.62
CA ALA A 22 -9.47 -2.96 16.76
C ALA A 22 -8.22 -2.37 16.09
N LEU A 23 -8.31 -1.14 15.57
CA LEU A 23 -7.16 -0.43 14.99
C LEU A 23 -6.07 -0.15 16.03
N LYS A 24 -6.44 0.32 17.23
CA LYS A 24 -5.48 0.54 18.32
C LYS A 24 -4.81 -0.75 18.78
N ASP A 25 -5.56 -1.84 18.91
CA ASP A 25 -5.00 -3.14 19.27
C ASP A 25 -4.01 -3.63 18.21
N LEU A 26 -4.32 -3.48 16.93
CA LEU A 26 -3.43 -3.81 15.82
C LEU A 26 -2.16 -2.94 15.81
N ILE A 27 -2.29 -1.63 16.03
CA ILE A 27 -1.15 -0.70 16.17
C ILE A 27 -0.23 -1.16 17.29
N ARG A 28 -0.77 -1.46 18.47
CA ARG A 28 0.01 -1.92 19.62
C ARG A 28 0.74 -3.22 19.32
N GLU A 29 0.09 -4.18 18.66
CA GLU A 29 0.72 -5.43 18.24
C GLU A 29 1.87 -5.19 17.26
N ALA A 30 1.66 -4.35 16.25
CA ALA A 30 2.67 -4.00 15.26
C ALA A 30 3.89 -3.32 15.90
N LEU A 31 3.68 -2.34 16.78
CA LEU A 31 4.77 -1.68 17.51
C LEU A 31 5.54 -2.67 18.39
N SER A 32 4.83 -3.57 19.08
CA SER A 32 5.45 -4.60 19.93
C SER A 32 6.27 -5.60 19.11
N ALA A 33 5.91 -5.81 17.84
CA ALA A 33 6.62 -6.68 16.90
C ALA A 33 7.75 -5.95 16.12
N GLY A 34 8.04 -4.68 16.42
CA GLY A 34 9.14 -3.92 15.82
C GLY A 34 8.79 -3.22 14.50
N PHE A 35 7.50 -3.05 14.19
CA PHE A 35 7.07 -2.29 13.02
C PHE A 35 6.97 -0.79 13.37
N TYR A 36 8.01 -0.02 13.07
CA TYR A 36 8.09 1.42 13.39
C TYR A 36 7.77 2.36 12.22
N GLN A 37 7.04 1.85 11.23
CA GLN A 37 6.45 2.65 10.16
C GLN A 37 5.01 2.18 10.01
N ILE A 38 4.06 3.07 10.28
CA ILE A 38 2.63 2.77 10.41
C ILE A 38 1.88 3.70 9.46
N ASP A 39 1.26 3.13 8.43
CA ASP A 39 0.44 3.89 7.48
C ASP A 39 -1.03 3.79 7.90
N ILE A 40 -1.57 4.90 8.39
CA ILE A 40 -2.95 5.01 8.86
C ILE A 40 -3.85 5.35 7.68
N ASP A 41 -4.88 4.54 7.46
CA ASP A 41 -5.79 4.72 6.34
C ASP A 41 -7.23 4.86 6.83
N ALA A 42 -7.65 6.10 7.06
CA ALA A 42 -9.04 6.44 7.34
C ALA A 42 -9.75 7.02 6.10
N SER A 43 -9.16 6.88 4.90
CA SER A 43 -9.67 7.44 3.65
C SER A 43 -11.04 6.87 3.27
N THR A 44 -11.32 5.63 3.66
CA THR A 44 -12.63 4.96 3.44
C THR A 44 -13.79 5.66 4.15
N LEU A 45 -13.50 6.51 5.15
CA LEU A 45 -14.50 7.22 5.93
C LEU A 45 -14.90 8.56 5.30
N VAL A 46 -14.21 9.03 4.25
CA VAL A 46 -14.52 10.28 3.55
C VAL A 46 -15.99 10.31 3.14
N ASP A 47 -16.70 11.37 3.54
CA ASP A 47 -18.14 11.49 3.35
C ASP A 47 -18.48 12.46 2.23
N LEU A 48 -18.48 11.98 0.99
CA LEU A 48 -18.78 12.76 -0.23
C LEU A 48 -20.19 13.38 -0.25
N SER A 49 -21.07 13.05 0.70
CA SER A 49 -22.39 13.70 0.80
C SER A 49 -22.34 15.09 1.42
N ARG A 50 -21.20 15.50 1.98
CA ARG A 50 -20.99 16.82 2.59
C ARG A 50 -20.67 17.88 1.53
N GLU A 51 -21.07 19.11 1.81
CA GLU A 51 -20.92 20.23 0.87
C GLU A 51 -19.47 20.71 0.72
N SER A 52 -18.71 20.78 1.82
CA SER A 52 -17.32 21.27 1.81
C SER A 52 -16.32 20.13 1.93
N LEU A 53 -15.16 20.27 1.28
CA LEU A 53 -14.06 19.29 1.37
C LEU A 53 -13.59 19.07 2.81
N GLU A 54 -13.61 20.11 3.65
CA GLU A 54 -13.31 20.00 5.08
C GLU A 54 -14.26 19.03 5.79
N GLU A 55 -15.56 19.15 5.55
CA GLU A 55 -16.55 18.25 6.15
C GLU A 55 -16.49 16.85 5.57
N GLN A 56 -16.17 16.70 4.28
CA GLN A 56 -15.96 15.40 3.64
C GLN A 56 -14.77 14.67 4.27
N GLN A 57 -13.66 15.38 4.50
CA GLN A 57 -12.41 14.83 5.06
C GLN A 57 -12.42 14.70 6.58
N ARG A 58 -13.33 15.35 7.30
CA ARG A 58 -13.41 15.33 8.77
C ARG A 58 -13.25 13.95 9.42
N PRO A 59 -14.05 12.93 9.06
CA PRO A 59 -13.88 11.61 9.66
C PRO A 59 -12.52 10.97 9.36
N ASN A 60 -11.88 11.30 8.22
CA ASN A 60 -10.56 10.82 7.85
C ASN A 60 -9.46 11.46 8.72
N TYR A 61 -9.38 12.80 8.76
CA TYR A 61 -8.32 13.47 9.51
C TYR A 61 -8.48 13.34 11.04
N GLU A 62 -9.71 13.29 11.57
CA GLU A 62 -9.94 13.15 13.01
C GLU A 62 -9.52 11.76 13.50
N LEU A 63 -9.90 10.69 12.78
CA LEU A 63 -9.48 9.35 13.13
C LEU A 63 -7.97 9.18 12.95
N THR A 64 -7.40 9.73 11.89
CA THR A 64 -5.96 9.70 11.66
C THR A 64 -5.20 10.40 12.79
N ALA A 65 -5.65 11.58 13.23
CA ALA A 65 -5.08 12.30 14.37
C ALA A 65 -5.19 11.51 15.68
N GLU A 66 -6.33 10.87 15.94
CA GLU A 66 -6.55 10.04 17.13
C GLU A 66 -5.58 8.84 17.17
N LEU A 67 -5.43 8.13 16.05
CA LEU A 67 -4.53 6.98 15.93
C LEU A 67 -3.06 7.41 15.96
N ALA A 68 -2.71 8.53 15.35
CA ALA A 68 -1.37 9.12 15.43
C ALA A 68 -1.00 9.46 16.88
N ALA A 69 -1.90 10.09 17.64
CA ALA A 69 -1.68 10.40 19.05
C ALA A 69 -1.54 9.12 19.90
N TYR A 70 -2.30 8.07 19.56
CA TYR A 70 -2.14 6.77 20.20
C TYR A 70 -0.77 6.14 19.91
N VAL A 71 -0.29 6.19 18.66
CA VAL A 71 1.07 5.74 18.32
C VAL A 71 2.11 6.50 19.13
N ARG A 72 2.02 7.85 19.20
CA ARG A 72 2.93 8.69 20.01
C ARG A 72 2.96 8.27 21.48
N SER A 73 1.83 7.85 22.05
CA SER A 73 1.77 7.36 23.43
C SER A 73 2.41 5.99 23.67
N LEU A 74 2.71 5.24 22.60
CA LEU A 74 3.27 3.89 22.65
C LEU A 74 4.69 3.80 22.08
N GLU A 75 5.29 4.92 21.66
CA GLU A 75 6.61 4.91 21.05
C GLU A 75 7.66 4.35 22.02
N PRO A 76 8.52 3.41 21.57
CA PRO A 76 9.66 2.99 22.35
C PRO A 76 10.64 4.15 22.58
N GLU A 77 11.31 4.15 23.74
CA GLU A 77 12.36 5.13 24.03
C GLU A 77 13.44 5.14 22.92
N GLY A 78 13.78 6.33 22.42
CA GLY A 78 14.77 6.51 21.37
C GLY A 78 14.30 6.14 19.95
N VAL A 79 13.03 5.78 19.76
CA VAL A 79 12.47 5.44 18.44
C VAL A 79 11.31 6.37 18.11
N THR A 80 11.45 7.14 17.02
CA THR A 80 10.34 7.89 16.42
C THR A 80 9.68 7.02 15.36
N VAL A 81 8.42 6.66 15.58
CA VAL A 81 7.61 5.89 14.63
C VAL A 81 7.23 6.79 13.45
N ASN A 82 7.54 6.34 12.24
CA ASN A 82 7.15 7.02 11.00
C ASN A 82 5.64 6.81 10.77
N LEU A 83 4.92 7.90 10.48
CA LEU A 83 3.48 7.88 10.27
C LEU A 83 3.14 8.27 8.84
N GLY A 84 2.39 7.41 8.14
CA GLY A 84 1.72 7.75 6.89
C GLY A 84 0.24 8.07 7.14
N GLY A 85 -0.30 9.02 6.38
CA GLY A 85 -1.76 9.20 6.22
C GLY A 85 -2.18 8.89 4.79
N GLU A 86 -3.48 8.85 4.51
CA GLU A 86 -4.02 8.55 3.18
C GLU A 86 -5.21 9.45 2.81
N ILE A 87 -5.24 9.92 1.56
CA ILE A 87 -6.39 10.58 0.94
C ILE A 87 -6.79 9.86 -0.35
N GLY A 88 -8.07 9.99 -0.70
CA GLY A 88 -8.66 9.35 -1.87
C GLY A 88 -8.94 7.86 -1.63
N GLU A 89 -10.16 7.42 -1.92
CA GLU A 89 -10.46 6.00 -1.88
C GLU A 89 -9.81 5.29 -3.08
N ILE A 90 -9.18 4.15 -2.82
CA ILE A 90 -8.59 3.32 -3.87
C ILE A 90 -9.66 2.90 -4.89
N GLY A 91 -9.42 3.18 -6.19
CA GLY A 91 -10.35 2.90 -7.27
C GLY A 91 -11.36 4.02 -7.57
N GLY A 92 -11.29 5.15 -6.85
CA GLY A 92 -12.05 6.38 -7.12
C GLY A 92 -11.39 7.29 -8.16
N HIS A 93 -11.67 8.60 -8.07
CA HIS A 93 -11.01 9.63 -8.88
C HIS A 93 -9.60 9.95 -8.36
N ASN A 94 -8.80 10.63 -9.18
CA ASN A 94 -7.50 11.14 -8.75
C ASN A 94 -7.69 12.14 -7.60
N SER A 95 -6.88 12.00 -6.56
CA SER A 95 -6.86 12.96 -5.46
C SER A 95 -6.54 14.36 -5.97
N THR A 96 -7.13 15.37 -5.35
CA THR A 96 -6.92 16.78 -5.74
C THR A 96 -6.05 17.54 -4.74
N PRO A 97 -5.39 18.64 -5.16
CA PRO A 97 -4.72 19.56 -4.25
C PRO A 97 -5.61 20.05 -3.11
N GLU A 98 -6.88 20.31 -3.39
CA GLU A 98 -7.84 20.84 -2.42
C GLU A 98 -8.22 19.78 -1.38
N GLU A 99 -8.37 18.51 -1.79
CA GLU A 99 -8.60 17.38 -0.87
C GLU A 99 -7.41 17.15 0.06
N LEU A 100 -6.19 17.25 -0.48
CA LEU A 100 -4.96 17.15 0.31
C LEU A 100 -4.88 18.25 1.35
N ARG A 101 -5.13 19.50 0.96
CA ARG A 101 -5.10 20.63 1.89
C ARG A 101 -6.19 20.52 2.96
N ALA A 102 -7.42 20.18 2.57
CA ALA A 102 -8.51 19.99 3.51
C ALA A 102 -8.19 18.90 4.56
N PHE A 103 -7.58 17.79 4.13
CA PHE A 103 -7.12 16.75 5.04
C PHE A 103 -6.01 17.24 5.97
N MET A 104 -4.94 17.82 5.42
CA MET A 104 -3.77 18.22 6.20
C MET A 104 -4.07 19.35 7.19
N GLU A 105 -4.83 20.36 6.77
CA GLU A 105 -5.25 21.45 7.65
C GLU A 105 -6.15 20.95 8.79
N GLY A 106 -7.05 20.01 8.50
CA GLY A 106 -7.86 19.34 9.52
C GLY A 106 -7.00 18.53 10.48
N PHE A 107 -6.04 17.74 9.96
CA PHE A 107 -5.12 16.96 10.77
C PHE A 107 -4.28 17.84 11.70
N GLU A 108 -3.70 18.94 11.21
CA GLU A 108 -2.89 19.87 12.02
C GLU A 108 -3.71 20.55 13.13
N ARG A 109 -5.01 20.80 12.91
CA ARG A 109 -5.91 21.30 13.96
C ARG A 109 -6.22 20.22 15.00
N SER A 110 -6.31 18.96 14.59
CA SER A 110 -6.72 17.83 15.44
C SER A 110 -5.56 17.14 16.17
N PHE A 111 -4.32 17.32 15.72
CA PHE A 111 -3.15 16.61 16.25
C PHE A 111 -2.11 17.57 16.85
N SER A 112 -1.70 17.30 18.10
CA SER A 112 -0.71 18.11 18.84
C SER A 112 0.27 17.29 19.67
N SER A 113 0.30 15.96 19.49
CA SER A 113 1.02 15.03 20.39
C SER A 113 2.46 14.72 19.96
N GLY A 114 3.10 15.59 19.19
CA GLY A 114 4.51 15.44 18.76
C GLY A 114 4.69 15.57 17.24
N PRO A 115 5.69 14.88 16.66
CA PRO A 115 5.88 14.85 15.21
C PRO A 115 4.63 14.31 14.49
N GLY A 116 4.18 15.01 13.45
CA GLY A 116 3.00 14.63 12.67
C GLY A 116 3.26 13.49 11.69
N LEU A 117 2.49 13.50 10.59
CA LEU A 117 2.69 12.61 9.46
C LEU A 117 4.02 12.93 8.76
N SER A 118 4.69 11.90 8.25
CA SER A 118 5.93 12.00 7.48
C SER A 118 5.75 11.80 5.99
N LYS A 119 4.63 11.21 5.57
CA LYS A 119 4.30 10.93 4.15
C LYS A 119 2.79 10.78 4.01
N ILE A 120 2.29 10.88 2.78
CA ILE A 120 0.84 10.78 2.50
C ILE A 120 0.56 9.99 1.24
N SER A 121 -0.28 8.96 1.33
CA SER A 121 -0.77 8.19 0.19
C SER A 121 -1.86 8.97 -0.55
N VAL A 122 -1.82 8.89 -1.89
CA VAL A 122 -2.72 9.61 -2.80
C VAL A 122 -3.21 8.69 -3.91
N GLN A 123 -4.39 8.97 -4.45
CA GLN A 123 -4.91 8.27 -5.63
C GLN A 123 -4.55 9.00 -6.93
N THR A 124 -4.04 8.24 -7.90
CA THR A 124 -3.53 8.76 -9.19
C THR A 124 -3.99 7.89 -10.36
N GLY A 125 -5.19 7.31 -10.26
CA GLY A 125 -5.79 6.45 -11.29
C GLY A 125 -5.34 4.99 -11.24
N SER A 126 -4.61 4.62 -10.19
CA SER A 126 -4.14 3.26 -9.99
C SER A 126 -5.17 2.40 -9.25
N SER A 127 -5.15 1.09 -9.51
CA SER A 127 -5.94 0.11 -8.76
C SER A 127 -5.04 -0.99 -8.22
N HIS A 128 -5.26 -1.43 -6.98
CA HIS A 128 -4.45 -2.48 -6.37
C HIS A 128 -4.53 -3.78 -7.18
N GLY A 129 -3.36 -4.21 -7.67
CA GLY A 129 -3.21 -5.42 -8.47
C GLY A 129 -3.63 -5.30 -9.94
N GLY A 130 -3.99 -4.10 -10.42
CA GLY A 130 -4.33 -3.83 -11.81
C GLY A 130 -5.68 -4.40 -12.27
N VAL A 131 -6.01 -4.12 -13.53
CA VAL A 131 -7.23 -4.60 -14.21
C VAL A 131 -6.89 -5.81 -15.06
N VAL A 132 -7.51 -6.96 -14.79
CA VAL A 132 -7.26 -8.20 -15.54
C VAL A 132 -8.24 -8.30 -16.69
N LEU A 133 -7.72 -8.43 -17.90
CA LEU A 133 -8.52 -8.62 -19.11
C LEU A 133 -9.05 -10.08 -19.19
N PRO A 134 -10.09 -10.36 -19.99
CA PRO A 134 -10.68 -11.69 -20.08
C PRO A 134 -9.69 -12.81 -20.45
N ASP A 135 -8.64 -12.46 -21.20
CA ASP A 135 -7.55 -13.35 -21.59
C ASP A 135 -6.53 -13.64 -20.47
N GLY A 136 -6.70 -13.04 -19.29
CA GLY A 136 -5.81 -13.17 -18.15
C GLY A 136 -4.62 -12.22 -18.15
N SER A 137 -4.44 -11.41 -19.20
CA SER A 137 -3.43 -10.35 -19.22
C SER A 137 -3.82 -9.18 -18.31
N VAL A 138 -2.86 -8.38 -17.89
CA VAL A 138 -3.09 -7.20 -17.05
C VAL A 138 -3.08 -5.96 -17.93
N ALA A 139 -4.17 -5.19 -17.90
CA ALA A 139 -4.25 -3.91 -18.59
C ALA A 139 -3.17 -2.97 -18.05
N ARG A 140 -2.58 -2.17 -18.95
CA ARG A 140 -1.61 -1.15 -18.56
C ARG A 140 -2.29 -0.11 -17.67
N VAL A 141 -1.88 -0.06 -16.42
CA VAL A 141 -2.30 0.99 -15.48
C VAL A 141 -1.66 2.30 -15.93
N GLN A 142 -2.47 3.35 -16.07
CA GLN A 142 -1.95 4.69 -16.26
C GLN A 142 -1.88 5.36 -14.89
N ILE A 143 -0.66 5.51 -14.37
CA ILE A 143 -0.43 6.38 -13.23
C ILE A 143 -0.38 7.80 -13.75
N ASP A 144 -1.20 8.67 -13.16
CA ASP A 144 -1.13 10.11 -13.39
C ASP A 144 0.06 10.70 -12.63
N PHE A 145 1.21 10.73 -13.30
CA PHE A 145 2.45 11.30 -12.75
C PHE A 145 2.38 12.81 -12.52
N ASP A 146 1.50 13.54 -13.23
CA ASP A 146 1.33 14.98 -13.03
C ASP A 146 0.57 15.26 -11.73
N THR A 147 -0.46 14.47 -11.44
CA THR A 147 -1.14 14.47 -10.15
C THR A 147 -0.16 14.10 -9.04
N LEU A 148 0.59 13.00 -9.20
CA LEU A 148 1.57 12.56 -8.21
C LEU A 148 2.62 13.64 -7.91
N LYS A 149 3.14 14.29 -8.95
CA LYS A 149 4.09 15.40 -8.84
C LYS A 149 3.50 16.56 -8.04
N THR A 150 2.30 16.99 -8.42
CA THR A 150 1.62 18.13 -7.82
C THR A 150 1.35 17.90 -6.34
N LEU A 151 0.75 16.76 -6.00
CA LEU A 151 0.43 16.43 -4.61
C LEU A 151 1.69 16.21 -3.78
N SER A 152 2.72 15.58 -4.34
CA SER A 152 3.98 15.41 -3.62
C SER A 152 4.69 16.75 -3.38
N GLU A 153 4.65 17.69 -4.32
CA GLU A 153 5.19 19.03 -4.14
C GLU A 153 4.45 19.81 -3.03
N ILE A 154 3.12 19.75 -3.00
CA ILE A 154 2.29 20.34 -1.94
C ILE A 154 2.66 19.73 -0.59
N ALA A 155 2.67 18.39 -0.49
CA ALA A 155 3.00 17.68 0.74
C ALA A 155 4.37 18.12 1.31
N ARG A 156 5.39 18.26 0.45
CA ARG A 156 6.72 18.70 0.88
C ARG A 156 6.78 20.18 1.26
N ARG A 157 6.21 21.06 0.43
CA ARG A 157 6.40 22.51 0.55
C ARG A 157 5.49 23.17 1.56
N GLU A 158 4.24 22.71 1.65
CA GLU A 158 3.23 23.34 2.52
C GLU A 158 3.22 22.70 3.90
N TYR A 159 3.51 21.39 4.00
CA TYR A 159 3.35 20.62 5.24
C TYR A 159 4.62 19.90 5.73
N GLY A 160 5.75 20.05 5.02
CA GLY A 160 7.03 19.47 5.46
C GLY A 160 7.09 17.93 5.45
N LEU A 161 6.16 17.25 4.78
CA LEU A 161 6.20 15.80 4.58
C LEU A 161 7.38 15.42 3.66
N ALA A 162 7.77 14.14 3.62
CA ALA A 162 8.75 13.63 2.66
C ALA A 162 8.22 13.67 1.22
N GLY A 163 6.90 13.56 1.04
CA GLY A 163 6.21 13.56 -0.25
C GLY A 163 5.04 12.58 -0.27
N ALA A 164 4.47 12.42 -1.46
CA ALA A 164 3.37 11.50 -1.70
C ALA A 164 3.84 10.04 -1.85
N VAL A 165 3.00 9.10 -1.45
CA VAL A 165 3.20 7.65 -1.56
C VAL A 165 2.30 7.11 -2.68
N GLN A 166 2.87 6.26 -3.55
CA GLN A 166 2.13 5.62 -4.64
C GLN A 166 1.81 4.16 -4.32
N HIS A 167 0.53 3.82 -4.27
CA HIS A 167 0.08 2.42 -4.26
C HIS A 167 -0.15 1.90 -5.68
N GLY A 168 -0.27 0.59 -5.86
CA GLY A 168 -0.69 0.01 -7.14
C GLY A 168 0.31 0.11 -8.30
N ALA A 169 1.60 0.38 -8.04
CA ALA A 169 2.62 0.54 -9.09
C ALA A 169 3.17 -0.77 -9.67
N SER A 170 2.76 -1.94 -9.14
CA SER A 170 3.41 -3.22 -9.45
C SER A 170 3.24 -3.72 -10.89
N THR A 171 2.30 -3.16 -11.65
CA THR A 171 1.98 -3.57 -13.02
C THR A 171 2.46 -2.54 -14.05
N LEU A 172 3.18 -1.50 -13.61
CA LEU A 172 3.83 -0.56 -14.51
C LEU A 172 5.02 -1.23 -15.20
N PRO A 173 5.28 -0.92 -16.48
CA PRO A 173 6.52 -1.29 -17.14
C PRO A 173 7.75 -0.75 -16.40
N GLU A 174 8.84 -1.52 -16.39
CA GLU A 174 10.09 -1.20 -15.67
C GLU A 174 10.64 0.18 -16.05
N GLU A 175 10.46 0.60 -17.30
CA GLU A 175 10.92 1.89 -17.80
C GLU A 175 10.25 3.08 -17.12
N TYR A 176 9.12 2.94 -16.41
CA TYR A 176 8.47 4.07 -15.73
C TYR A 176 8.97 4.30 -14.30
N PHE A 177 9.74 3.37 -13.72
CA PHE A 177 10.14 3.49 -12.32
C PHE A 177 11.06 4.68 -12.04
N HIS A 178 11.81 5.16 -13.04
CA HIS A 178 12.65 6.36 -12.89
C HIS A 178 11.86 7.66 -12.71
N VAL A 179 10.58 7.67 -13.08
CA VAL A 179 9.73 8.87 -12.99
C VAL A 179 9.39 9.17 -11.52
N PHE A 180 9.22 8.15 -10.67
CA PHE A 180 8.88 8.33 -9.25
C PHE A 180 9.83 9.28 -8.50
N PRO A 181 11.16 9.08 -8.51
CA PRO A 181 12.07 10.03 -7.86
C PRO A 181 12.09 11.41 -8.55
N GLU A 182 11.80 11.51 -9.85
CA GLU A 182 11.76 12.78 -10.59
C GLU A 182 10.57 13.66 -10.21
N VAL A 183 9.42 13.03 -9.94
CA VAL A 183 8.22 13.73 -9.44
C VAL A 183 8.23 13.90 -7.91
N GLY A 184 9.30 13.44 -7.25
CA GLY A 184 9.48 13.52 -5.81
C GLY A 184 8.52 12.62 -5.03
N CYS A 185 8.08 11.50 -5.60
CA CYS A 185 7.36 10.48 -4.85
C CYS A 185 8.28 9.93 -3.75
N ALA A 186 7.78 9.88 -2.51
CA ALA A 186 8.57 9.49 -1.35
C ALA A 186 8.69 7.97 -1.23
N GLU A 187 7.66 7.24 -1.63
CA GLU A 187 7.57 5.79 -1.43
C GLU A 187 6.62 5.17 -2.46
N ILE A 188 6.90 3.95 -2.90
CA ILE A 188 6.01 3.18 -3.76
C ILE A 188 5.79 1.78 -3.21
N HIS A 189 4.58 1.26 -3.33
CA HIS A 189 4.24 -0.09 -2.87
C HIS A 189 4.16 -1.08 -4.02
N LEU A 190 4.95 -2.15 -3.89
CA LEU A 190 5.08 -3.19 -4.90
C LEU A 190 4.85 -4.57 -4.27
N ALA A 191 3.87 -5.32 -4.79
CA ALA A 191 3.57 -6.67 -4.29
C ALA A 191 3.07 -7.59 -5.40
N THR A 192 1.98 -7.20 -6.08
CA THR A 192 1.27 -8.09 -7.01
C THR A 192 2.17 -8.55 -8.16
N GLY A 193 3.04 -7.67 -8.68
CA GLY A 193 3.98 -8.00 -9.75
C GLY A 193 4.97 -9.11 -9.35
N PHE A 194 5.50 -9.07 -8.13
CA PHE A 194 6.42 -10.10 -7.62
C PHE A 194 5.71 -11.42 -7.35
N GLN A 195 4.49 -11.35 -6.80
CA GLN A 195 3.64 -12.51 -6.61
C GLN A 195 3.33 -13.19 -7.95
N ASN A 196 2.99 -12.41 -8.97
CA ASN A 196 2.76 -12.90 -10.33
C ASN A 196 4.01 -13.55 -10.90
N LEU A 197 5.16 -12.88 -10.80
CA LEU A 197 6.45 -13.42 -11.24
C LEU A 197 6.71 -14.80 -10.64
N ILE A 198 6.48 -15.00 -9.33
CA ILE A 198 6.67 -16.29 -8.67
C ILE A 198 5.72 -17.36 -9.26
N PHE A 199 4.43 -17.05 -9.40
CA PHE A 199 3.42 -17.98 -9.93
C PHE A 199 3.65 -18.36 -11.40
N ASP A 200 4.15 -17.41 -12.18
CA ASP A 200 4.30 -17.52 -13.63
C ASP A 200 5.71 -17.97 -14.03
N HIS A 201 6.62 -18.11 -13.06
CA HIS A 201 8.01 -18.51 -13.29
C HIS A 201 8.12 -19.91 -13.91
N PRO A 202 8.92 -20.11 -14.97
CA PRO A 202 9.03 -21.39 -15.67
C PRO A 202 9.62 -22.52 -14.81
N ALA A 203 10.38 -22.18 -13.76
CA ALA A 203 10.89 -23.18 -12.82
C ALA A 203 9.84 -23.72 -11.86
N LEU A 204 8.69 -23.05 -11.69
CA LEU A 204 7.64 -23.48 -10.77
C LEU A 204 7.00 -24.77 -11.31
N PRO A 205 6.94 -25.87 -10.54
CA PRO A 205 6.32 -27.10 -10.99
C PRO A 205 4.85 -26.88 -11.35
N GLY A 206 4.46 -27.27 -12.57
CA GLY A 206 3.09 -27.12 -13.05
C GLY A 206 2.06 -27.78 -12.14
N GLU A 207 2.36 -29.00 -11.66
CA GLU A 207 1.51 -29.73 -10.73
C GLU A 207 1.26 -28.99 -9.41
N PHE A 208 2.27 -28.28 -8.89
CA PHE A 208 2.13 -27.50 -7.67
C PHE A 208 1.19 -26.29 -7.89
N ARG A 209 1.35 -25.59 -9.03
CA ARG A 209 0.47 -24.48 -9.42
C ARG A 209 -0.97 -24.95 -9.62
N GLU A 210 -1.18 -26.05 -10.33
CA GLU A 210 -2.52 -26.61 -10.56
C GLU A 210 -3.20 -27.04 -9.25
N ARG A 211 -2.44 -27.63 -8.31
CA ARG A 211 -2.94 -27.95 -6.97
C ARG A 211 -3.45 -26.72 -6.22
N ILE A 212 -2.71 -25.60 -6.30
CA ILE A 212 -3.15 -24.34 -5.72
C ILE A 212 -4.43 -23.84 -6.41
N TYR A 213 -4.48 -23.85 -7.74
CA TYR A 213 -5.63 -23.37 -8.50
C TYR A 213 -6.89 -24.19 -8.23
N ALA A 214 -6.77 -25.51 -8.11
CA ALA A 214 -7.86 -26.38 -7.70
C ALA A 214 -8.40 -26.00 -6.31
N TYR A 215 -7.50 -25.81 -5.34
CA TYR A 215 -7.87 -25.37 -3.98
C TYR A 215 -8.60 -24.01 -4.01
N LEU A 216 -8.11 -23.05 -4.78
CA LEU A 216 -8.74 -21.73 -4.86
C LEU A 216 -10.16 -21.81 -5.45
N LYS A 217 -10.35 -22.58 -6.52
CA LYS A 217 -11.67 -22.79 -7.14
C LYS A 217 -12.66 -23.46 -6.21
N GLU A 218 -12.20 -24.33 -5.32
CA GLU A 218 -13.05 -24.98 -4.34
C GLU A 218 -13.39 -24.05 -3.17
N HIS A 219 -12.37 -23.49 -2.52
CA HIS A 219 -12.54 -22.80 -1.23
C HIS A 219 -12.90 -21.31 -1.35
N PHE A 220 -12.55 -20.67 -2.47
CA PHE A 220 -12.84 -19.25 -2.72
C PHE A 220 -13.87 -19.03 -3.81
N ARG A 221 -14.64 -20.07 -4.18
CA ARG A 221 -15.68 -19.99 -5.21
C ARG A 221 -16.65 -18.81 -5.03
N LYS A 222 -16.94 -18.42 -3.79
CA LYS A 222 -17.83 -17.30 -3.47
C LYS A 222 -17.27 -15.94 -3.89
N GLU A 223 -15.97 -15.82 -4.11
CA GLU A 223 -15.32 -14.62 -4.62
C GLU A 223 -15.29 -14.57 -6.16
N TRP A 224 -15.70 -15.65 -6.83
CA TRP A 224 -15.83 -15.67 -8.28
C TRP A 224 -17.08 -14.90 -8.68
N GLN A 225 -16.88 -13.67 -9.18
CA GLN A 225 -17.96 -12.78 -9.59
C GLN A 225 -18.55 -13.20 -10.95
N GLU A 226 -19.82 -12.84 -11.16
CA GLU A 226 -20.49 -13.04 -12.44
C GLU A 226 -19.74 -12.32 -13.57
N GLY A 227 -19.56 -13.00 -14.70
CA GLY A 227 -18.85 -12.47 -15.87
C GLY A 227 -17.32 -12.60 -15.82
N TRP A 228 -16.72 -13.04 -14.70
CA TRP A 228 -15.27 -13.28 -14.65
C TRP A 228 -14.88 -14.60 -15.30
N THR A 229 -13.82 -14.57 -16.10
CA THR A 229 -13.16 -15.79 -16.59
C THR A 229 -12.41 -16.50 -15.46
N GLU A 230 -12.08 -17.78 -15.65
CA GLU A 230 -11.24 -18.52 -14.68
C GLU A 230 -9.90 -17.83 -14.45
N SER A 231 -9.28 -17.30 -15.51
CA SER A 231 -8.02 -16.55 -15.41
C SER A 231 -8.16 -15.31 -14.53
N GLN A 232 -9.24 -14.55 -14.67
CA GLN A 232 -9.51 -13.37 -13.83
C GLN A 232 -9.71 -13.76 -12.36
N PHE A 233 -10.49 -14.82 -12.11
CA PHE A 233 -10.71 -15.35 -10.77
C PHE A 233 -9.40 -15.80 -10.12
N LEU A 234 -8.61 -16.62 -10.81
CA LEU A 234 -7.34 -17.12 -10.30
C LEU A 234 -6.34 -15.98 -10.08
N TYR A 235 -6.23 -15.02 -10.99
CA TYR A 235 -5.35 -13.86 -10.81
C TYR A 235 -5.69 -13.08 -9.53
N LYS A 236 -6.98 -12.82 -9.27
CA LYS A 236 -7.42 -12.03 -8.10
C LYS A 236 -7.28 -12.77 -6.78
N THR A 237 -7.39 -14.11 -6.80
CA THR A 237 -7.38 -14.93 -5.59
C THR A 237 -6.04 -15.58 -5.27
N ARG A 238 -5.14 -15.78 -6.25
CA ARG A 238 -3.87 -16.53 -6.08
C ARG A 238 -2.96 -15.97 -4.99
N LYS A 239 -3.00 -14.67 -4.72
CA LYS A 239 -2.27 -14.05 -3.60
C LYS A 239 -2.59 -14.67 -2.24
N LYS A 240 -3.82 -15.16 -2.03
CA LYS A 240 -4.23 -15.80 -0.77
C LYS A 240 -3.52 -17.14 -0.55
N ALA A 241 -3.13 -17.81 -1.64
CA ALA A 241 -2.47 -19.10 -1.56
C ALA A 241 -1.06 -19.03 -0.95
N PHE A 242 -0.40 -17.86 -0.93
CA PHE A 242 0.90 -17.73 -0.24
C PHE A 242 0.78 -18.02 1.26
N GLY A 243 -0.28 -17.55 1.91
CA GLY A 243 -0.52 -17.83 3.32
C GLY A 243 -0.97 -19.28 3.56
N ILE A 244 -1.87 -19.78 2.72
CA ILE A 244 -2.49 -21.11 2.87
C ILE A 244 -1.47 -22.23 2.62
N PHE A 245 -0.66 -22.09 1.57
CA PHE A 245 0.38 -23.04 1.18
C PHE A 245 1.76 -22.60 1.66
N LYS A 246 1.85 -21.80 2.74
CA LYS A 246 3.11 -21.18 3.19
C LYS A 246 4.25 -22.19 3.31
N ARG A 247 3.97 -23.36 3.89
CA ARG A 247 4.96 -24.43 4.03
C ARG A 247 5.35 -25.02 2.68
N ASP A 248 4.40 -25.31 1.80
CA ASP A 248 4.70 -25.86 0.48
C ASP A 248 5.53 -24.90 -0.38
N TRP A 249 5.27 -23.60 -0.32
CA TRP A 249 6.11 -22.57 -0.94
C TRP A 249 7.53 -22.58 -0.37
N TRP A 250 7.64 -22.68 0.96
CA TRP A 250 8.93 -22.71 1.65
C TRP A 250 9.72 -23.98 1.38
N ASP A 251 9.04 -25.12 1.24
CA ASP A 251 9.64 -26.44 1.06
C ASP A 251 9.84 -26.79 -0.44
N LEU A 252 9.64 -25.84 -1.37
CA LEU A 252 9.97 -26.01 -2.78
C LEU A 252 11.41 -26.51 -2.95
N PRO A 253 11.68 -27.45 -3.89
CA PRO A 253 13.02 -27.96 -4.12
C PRO A 253 14.03 -26.84 -4.35
N GLU A 254 15.22 -26.98 -3.78
CA GLU A 254 16.22 -25.90 -3.78
C GLU A 254 16.55 -25.38 -5.18
N GLY A 255 16.69 -26.27 -6.17
CA GLY A 255 16.93 -25.87 -7.56
C GLY A 255 15.78 -25.12 -8.22
N VAL A 256 14.53 -25.30 -7.77
CA VAL A 256 13.38 -24.50 -8.21
C VAL A 256 13.41 -23.13 -7.55
N LYS A 257 13.56 -23.12 -6.22
CA LYS A 257 13.55 -21.92 -5.40
C LYS A 257 14.67 -20.96 -5.78
N ALA A 258 15.89 -21.46 -5.94
CA ALA A 258 17.06 -20.67 -6.34
C ALA A 258 16.83 -19.94 -7.68
N ARG A 259 16.19 -20.60 -8.67
CA ARG A 259 15.89 -19.95 -9.96
C ARG A 259 14.83 -18.85 -9.84
N ILE A 260 13.80 -19.06 -9.03
CA ILE A 260 12.77 -18.03 -8.78
C ILE A 260 13.39 -16.83 -8.05
N LEU A 261 14.21 -17.09 -7.02
CA LEU A 261 14.88 -16.05 -6.25
C LEU A 261 15.88 -15.25 -7.10
N ALA A 262 16.62 -15.90 -7.99
CA ALA A 262 17.52 -15.21 -8.92
C ALA A 262 16.75 -14.23 -9.83
N THR A 263 15.62 -14.66 -10.39
CA THR A 263 14.77 -13.77 -11.21
C THR A 263 14.21 -12.60 -10.39
N LEU A 264 13.80 -12.85 -9.13
CA LEU A 264 13.35 -11.77 -8.23
C LEU A 264 14.49 -10.78 -7.91
N GLU A 265 15.69 -11.28 -7.64
CA GLU A 265 16.87 -10.47 -7.38
C GLU A 265 17.20 -9.55 -8.56
N GLU A 266 17.24 -10.10 -9.78
CA GLU A 266 17.43 -9.31 -11.00
C GLU A 266 16.35 -8.24 -11.18
N THR A 267 15.08 -8.57 -10.93
CA THR A 267 13.97 -7.61 -10.98
C THR A 267 14.13 -6.50 -9.94
N PHE A 268 14.46 -6.85 -8.68
CA PHE A 268 14.67 -5.87 -7.62
C PHE A 268 15.85 -4.95 -7.93
N GLU A 269 16.95 -5.47 -8.47
CA GLU A 269 18.11 -4.67 -8.84
C GLU A 269 17.74 -3.61 -9.89
N LYS A 270 17.00 -3.99 -10.94
CA LYS A 270 16.55 -3.05 -11.98
C LYS A 270 15.66 -1.95 -11.39
N ILE A 271 14.68 -2.33 -10.55
CA ILE A 271 13.78 -1.38 -9.89
C ILE A 271 14.58 -0.44 -8.98
N PHE A 272 15.50 -0.95 -8.16
CA PHE A 272 16.32 -0.13 -7.26
C PHE A 272 17.22 0.86 -8.01
N ARG A 273 17.78 0.45 -9.15
CA ARG A 273 18.54 1.34 -10.03
C ARG A 273 17.64 2.44 -10.61
N ALA A 274 16.46 2.08 -11.11
CA ALA A 274 15.50 3.04 -11.64
C ALA A 274 15.03 4.05 -10.58
N LEU A 275 14.78 3.59 -9.35
CA LEU A 275 14.40 4.43 -8.21
C LEU A 275 15.54 5.26 -7.61
N ARG A 276 16.77 5.14 -8.13
CA ARG A 276 17.94 5.88 -7.67
C ARG A 276 18.26 5.66 -6.18
N VAL A 277 17.97 4.46 -5.65
CA VAL A 277 18.28 4.11 -4.24
C VAL A 277 19.68 3.51 -4.06
N THR A 278 20.43 3.32 -5.15
CA THR A 278 21.81 2.83 -5.12
C THR A 278 22.78 3.84 -4.51
N GLY A 279 23.80 3.37 -3.79
CA GLY A 279 24.83 4.24 -3.20
C GLY A 279 24.36 5.06 -1.99
N THR A 280 23.22 4.71 -1.39
CA THR A 280 22.63 5.44 -0.25
C THR A 280 23.11 4.95 1.11
N LEU A 281 23.91 3.88 1.17
CA LEU A 281 24.32 3.22 2.42
C LEU A 281 25.02 4.17 3.40
N GLU A 282 25.96 5.00 2.93
CA GLU A 282 26.66 5.97 3.77
C GLU A 282 25.70 7.01 4.35
N ARG A 283 24.77 7.49 3.51
CA ARG A 283 23.74 8.43 3.93
C ARG A 283 22.80 7.83 4.98
N VAL A 284 22.34 6.60 4.77
CA VAL A 284 21.51 5.88 5.75
C VAL A 284 22.26 5.71 7.07
N ARG A 285 23.54 5.30 7.02
CA ARG A 285 24.38 5.19 8.22
C ARG A 285 24.56 6.52 8.95
N SER A 286 24.66 7.65 8.25
CA SER A 286 24.77 8.97 8.88
C SER A 286 23.47 9.47 9.51
N LEU A 287 22.31 8.96 9.07
CA LEU A 287 21.00 9.38 9.57
C LEU A 287 20.48 8.45 10.67
N CYS A 288 20.89 7.19 10.66
CA CYS A 288 20.44 6.14 11.58
C CYS A 288 21.53 5.69 12.57
N GLY A 289 22.71 6.32 12.54
CA GLY A 289 23.89 6.00 13.37
C GLY A 289 24.32 7.16 14.24
#